data_AF-A0AA97DUD8-F1
#
_entry.id   AF-A0AA97DUD8-F1
#
_cell.length_a   1.000
_cell.length_b   1.000
_cell.length_c   1.000
_cell.angle_alpha   90.00
_cell.angle_beta   90.00
_cell.angle_gamma   90.00
#
_symmetry.space_group_name_H-M   'P 1'
#
loop_
_entity.id
_entity.type
_entity.pdbx_description
1 polymer ?
#
loop_
_entity_poly.entity_id
_entity_poly.type
_entity_poly.pdbx_seq_one_letter_code
_entity_poly.pdbx_strand_id
1 'polypeptide(L)'
;MNDYMRALHQRFFREPDVSELEADIENTRQEVRDCLDKMQRRRLMHLVDSQNLLKEEISLASFTAGFKLAWGLSRELEVDGLYSFDEEETDWACRQMREEE
;
A
#
# COMPACT_ATOMS: atom_id res chain seq x y z
N MET A 1 19.11 1.81 -0.81
CA MET A 1 17.91 2.07 -1.64
C MET A 1 16.72 1.22 -1.17
N ASN A 2 16.88 -0.11 -1.04
CA ASN A 2 15.82 -1.01 -0.56
C ASN A 2 15.33 -0.73 0.86
N ASP A 3 16.22 -0.29 1.77
CA ASP A 3 15.86 -0.07 3.17
C ASP A 3 14.98 1.17 3.39
N TYR A 4 15.17 2.22 2.59
CA TYR A 4 14.36 3.44 2.66
C TYR A 4 12.92 3.20 2.17
N MET A 5 12.76 2.51 1.04
CA MET A 5 11.43 2.13 0.52
C MET A 5 10.70 1.21 1.49
N ARG A 6 11.42 0.29 2.14
CA ARG A 6 10.86 -0.57 3.20
C ARG A 6 10.38 0.24 4.41
N ALA A 7 11.15 1.23 4.85
CA ALA A 7 10.77 2.09 5.97
C ALA A 7 9.54 2.95 5.64
N LEU A 8 9.47 3.51 4.41
CA LEU A 8 8.28 4.22 3.95
C LEU A 8 7.06 3.32 3.87
N HIS A 9 7.22 2.11 3.34
CA HIS A 9 6.16 1.11 3.30
C HIS A 9 5.65 0.82 4.71
N GLN A 10 6.52 0.51 5.68
CA GLN A 10 6.11 0.26 7.07
C GLN A 10 5.43 1.46 7.74
N ARG A 11 5.76 2.69 7.34
CA ARG A 11 5.17 3.91 7.91
C ARG A 11 3.76 4.19 7.39
N PHE A 12 3.49 3.91 6.12
CA PHE A 12 2.21 4.26 5.47
C PHE A 12 1.31 3.07 5.22
N PHE A 13 1.87 1.86 5.10
CA PHE A 13 1.12 0.63 4.94
C PHE A 13 0.67 0.14 6.31
N ARG A 14 -0.65 0.19 6.52
CA ARG A 14 -1.29 -0.53 7.61
C ARG A 14 -1.90 -1.79 7.02
N GLU A 15 -1.40 -2.93 7.46
CA GLU A 15 -1.90 -4.22 7.00
C GLU A 15 -3.39 -4.32 7.35
N PRO A 16 -4.26 -4.54 6.34
CA PRO A 16 -5.68 -4.75 6.61
C PRO A 16 -5.87 -6.06 7.36
N ASP A 17 -6.90 -6.12 8.21
CA ASP A 17 -7.31 -7.38 8.80
C ASP A 17 -7.88 -8.27 7.68
N VAL A 18 -7.12 -9.30 7.33
CA VAL A 18 -7.48 -10.29 6.30
C VAL A 18 -7.64 -11.68 6.89
N SER A 19 -7.67 -11.83 8.23
CA SER A 19 -7.71 -13.14 8.89
C SER A 19 -8.91 -13.99 8.49
N GLU A 20 -10.08 -13.37 8.28
CA GLU A 20 -11.28 -14.07 7.78
C GLU A 20 -11.07 -14.58 6.35
N LEU A 21 -10.53 -13.73 5.47
CA LEU A 21 -10.24 -14.10 4.08
C LEU A 21 -9.16 -15.19 3.98
N GLU A 22 -8.14 -15.13 4.84
CA GLU A 22 -7.11 -16.16 4.93
C GLU A 22 -7.69 -17.50 5.37
N ALA A 23 -8.59 -17.50 6.36
CA ALA A 23 -9.29 -18.69 6.81
C ALA A 23 -10.17 -19.30 5.69
N ASP A 24 -10.91 -18.46 4.96
CA ASP A 24 -11.73 -18.89 3.83
C ASP A 24 -10.89 -19.50 2.69
N ILE A 25 -9.75 -18.88 2.37
CA ILE A 25 -8.82 -19.39 1.37
C ILE A 25 -8.27 -20.76 1.79
N GLU A 26 -7.85 -20.92 3.05
CA GLU A 26 -7.30 -22.18 3.51
C GLU A 26 -8.38 -23.28 3.58
N ASN A 27 -9.60 -22.96 4.02
CA ASN A 27 -10.71 -23.91 3.99
C ASN A 27 -11.01 -24.37 2.55
N THR A 28 -11.13 -23.43 1.62
CA THR A 28 -11.35 -23.75 0.20
C THR A 28 -10.19 -24.57 -0.39
N ARG A 29 -8.95 -24.25 -0.02
CA ARG A 29 -7.76 -25.01 -0.44
C ARG A 29 -7.81 -26.44 0.07
N GLN A 30 -8.28 -26.67 1.29
CA GLN A 30 -8.43 -27.99 1.89
C GLN A 30 -9.45 -28.84 1.13
N GLU A 31 -10.63 -28.28 0.85
CA GLU A 31 -11.70 -28.95 0.09
C GLU A 31 -11.24 -29.33 -1.32
N VAL A 32 -10.57 -28.39 -2.01
CA VAL A 32 -10.04 -28.60 -3.36
C VAL A 32 -8.92 -29.64 -3.37
N ARG A 33 -8.09 -29.66 -2.32
CA ARG A 33 -7.06 -30.70 -2.18
C ARG A 33 -7.73 -32.06 -2.14
N ASP A 34 -8.72 -32.26 -1.29
CA ASP A 34 -9.29 -33.59 -1.04
C ASP A 34 -10.10 -34.12 -2.25
N CYS A 35 -10.62 -33.21 -3.10
CA CYS A 35 -11.34 -33.56 -4.32
C CYS A 35 -10.46 -33.86 -5.56
N LEU A 36 -9.26 -33.28 -5.67
CA LEU A 36 -8.46 -33.31 -6.90
C LEU A 36 -7.35 -34.38 -6.91
N ASP A 37 -7.12 -34.96 -8.10
CA ASP A 37 -6.00 -35.86 -8.34
C ASP A 37 -4.64 -35.13 -8.42
N LYS A 38 -3.52 -35.87 -8.40
CA LYS A 38 -2.15 -35.31 -8.39
C LYS A 38 -1.82 -34.42 -9.59
N MET A 39 -2.27 -34.77 -10.80
CA MET A 39 -2.07 -33.99 -12.02
C MET A 39 -2.96 -32.75 -12.04
N GLN A 40 -4.22 -32.87 -11.60
CA GLN A 40 -5.13 -31.73 -11.47
C GLN A 40 -4.60 -30.71 -10.45
N ARG A 41 -4.10 -31.16 -9.29
CA ARG A 41 -3.46 -30.29 -8.29
C ARG A 41 -2.26 -29.53 -8.86
N ARG A 42 -1.41 -30.18 -9.67
CA ARG A 42 -0.27 -29.51 -10.33
C ARG A 42 -0.71 -28.40 -11.29
N ARG A 43 -1.75 -28.65 -12.09
CA ARG A 43 -2.29 -27.65 -13.01
C ARG A 43 -2.92 -26.48 -12.26
N LEU A 44 -3.64 -26.75 -11.17
CA LEU A 44 -4.21 -25.71 -10.32
C LEU A 44 -3.12 -24.85 -9.67
N MET A 45 -2.07 -25.47 -9.12
CA MET A 45 -0.93 -24.72 -8.57
C MET A 45 -0.31 -23.81 -9.62
N HIS A 46 -0.05 -24.32 -10.82
CA HIS A 46 0.49 -23.50 -11.91
C HIS A 46 -0.43 -22.33 -12.30
N LEU A 47 -1.75 -22.53 -12.30
CA LEU A 47 -2.72 -21.46 -12.56
C LEU A 47 -2.69 -20.40 -11.46
N VAL A 48 -2.69 -20.81 -10.19
CA VAL A 48 -2.62 -19.90 -9.03
C VAL A 48 -1.32 -19.11 -9.04
N ASP A 49 -0.19 -19.77 -9.32
CA ASP A 49 1.12 -19.12 -9.41
C ASP A 49 1.14 -18.08 -10.53
N SER A 50 0.58 -18.41 -11.70
CA SER A 50 0.47 -17.48 -12.83
C SER A 50 -0.44 -16.29 -12.51
N GLN A 51 -1.54 -16.53 -11.78
CA GLN A 51 -2.45 -15.46 -11.36
C GLN A 51 -1.81 -14.56 -10.31
N ASN A 52 -1.04 -15.12 -9.38
CA ASN A 52 -0.31 -14.36 -8.36
C ASN A 52 0.74 -13.46 -9.02
N LEU A 53 1.53 -13.99 -9.95
CA LEU A 53 2.50 -13.19 -10.70
C LEU A 53 1.83 -12.05 -11.47
N LEU A 54 0.69 -12.31 -12.13
CA LEU A 54 -0.06 -11.27 -12.82
C LEU A 54 -0.56 -10.18 -11.85
N LYS A 55 -1.06 -10.55 -10.66
CA LYS A 55 -1.51 -9.60 -9.64
C LYS A 55 -0.34 -8.76 -9.10
N GLU A 56 0.83 -9.36 -8.91
CA GLU A 56 2.04 -8.67 -8.48
C GLU A 56 2.49 -7.63 -9.52
N GLU A 57 2.53 -8.00 -10.80
CA GLU A 57 2.87 -7.09 -11.90
C GLU A 57 1.87 -5.92 -12.00
N ILE A 58 0.56 -6.20 -11.90
CA ILE A 58 -0.47 -5.16 -11.89
C ILE A 58 -0.31 -4.25 -10.66
N SER A 59 -0.10 -4.82 -9.47
CA SER A 59 0.10 -4.07 -8.24
C SER A 59 1.30 -3.12 -8.34
N LEU A 60 2.42 -3.61 -8.88
CA LEU A 60 3.62 -2.81 -9.11
C LEU A 60 3.38 -1.68 -10.12
N ALA A 61 2.68 -1.96 -11.22
CA ALA A 61 2.34 -0.97 -12.22
C ALA A 61 1.41 0.11 -11.65
N SER A 62 0.37 -0.29 -10.91
CA SER A 62 -0.56 0.61 -10.23
C SER A 62 0.14 1.46 -9.17
N PHE A 63 1.01 0.87 -8.35
CA PHE A 63 1.83 1.61 -7.38
C PHE A 63 2.72 2.64 -8.07
N THR A 64 3.41 2.25 -9.15
CA THR A 64 4.30 3.15 -9.89
C THR A 64 3.53 4.32 -10.51
N ALA A 65 2.34 4.05 -11.07
CA ALA A 65 1.47 5.09 -11.61
C ALA A 65 0.95 6.02 -10.50
N GLY A 66 0.48 5.47 -9.39
CA GLY A 66 0.01 6.22 -8.22
C GLY A 66 1.10 7.08 -7.60
N PHE A 67 2.32 6.56 -7.48
CA PHE A 67 3.48 7.32 -7.01
C PHE A 67 3.82 8.48 -7.92
N LYS A 68 3.88 8.26 -9.25
CA LYS A 68 4.12 9.34 -10.22
C LYS A 68 3.04 10.42 -10.15
N LEU A 69 1.78 10.02 -9.98
CA LEU A 69 0.67 10.94 -9.81
C LEU A 69 0.81 11.76 -8.52
N ALA A 70 1.02 11.11 -7.37
CA ALA A 70 1.20 11.78 -6.09
C ALA A 70 2.39 12.75 -6.13
N TRP A 71 3.50 12.33 -6.73
CA TRP A 71 4.68 13.18 -6.93
C TRP A 71 4.38 14.40 -7.82
N GLY A 72 3.64 14.21 -8.90
CA GLY A 72 3.18 15.32 -9.76
C GLY A 72 2.33 16.33 -8.98
N LEU A 73 1.35 15.84 -8.23
CA LEU A 73 0.49 16.68 -7.38
C LEU A 73 1.29 17.43 -6.32
N SER A 74 2.24 16.78 -5.64
CA SER A 74 3.10 17.44 -4.66
C SER A 74 3.90 18.58 -5.29
N ARG A 75 4.45 18.39 -6.50
CA ARG A 75 5.19 19.45 -7.18
C ARG A 75 4.30 20.59 -7.67
N GLU A 76 3.07 20.30 -8.11
CA GLU A 76 2.11 21.33 -8.48
C GLU A 76 1.72 22.18 -7.26
N LEU A 77 1.48 21.55 -6.10
CA LEU A 77 1.20 22.23 -4.83
C LEU A 77 2.39 23.05 -4.32
N GLU A 78 3.63 22.61 -4.55
CA GLU A 78 4.84 23.38 -4.23
C GLU A 78 5.02 24.61 -5.13
N VAL A 79 4.57 24.55 -6.39
CA VAL A 79 4.74 25.65 -7.37
C VAL A 79 3.69 26.76 -7.21
N ASP A 80 2.49 26.43 -6.72
CA ASP A 80 1.41 27.42 -6.48
C ASP A 80 1.53 28.18 -5.13
N GLY A 81 2.67 28.01 -4.43
CA GLY A 81 2.93 28.61 -3.12
C GLY A 81 2.70 27.58 -2.00
N LEU A 82 3.79 27.13 -1.39
CA LEU A 82 3.82 26.04 -0.41
C LEU A 82 2.81 26.23 0.72
N TYR A 83 2.04 25.18 1.00
CA TYR A 83 1.70 24.86 2.38
C TYR A 83 3.00 24.46 3.11
N SER A 84 3.54 25.37 3.92
CA SER A 84 4.69 25.13 4.79
C SER A 84 4.21 24.71 6.17
N PHE A 85 4.52 23.49 6.59
CA PHE A 85 4.21 23.00 7.94
C PHE A 85 4.90 23.87 9.02
N ASP A 86 6.07 24.45 8.72
CA ASP A 86 6.78 25.38 9.61
C ASP A 86 6.02 26.74 9.76
N GLU A 87 5.23 27.15 8.77
CA GLU A 87 4.42 28.37 8.87
C GLU A 87 3.24 28.20 9.85
N GLU A 88 2.58 27.05 9.90
CA GLU A 88 1.50 26.84 10.89
C GLU A 88 2.03 26.77 12.34
N GLU A 89 3.19 26.16 12.57
CA GLU A 89 3.80 26.07 13.92
C GLU A 89 4.30 27.44 14.42
N THR A 90 4.86 28.26 13.52
CA THR A 90 5.27 29.64 13.83
C THR A 90 4.08 30.58 14.04
N ASP A 91 3.00 30.40 13.29
CA ASP A 91 1.80 31.23 13.38
C ASP A 91 0.93 30.88 14.59
N TRP A 92 0.94 29.61 15.04
CA TRP A 92 0.33 29.17 16.30
C TRP A 92 1.06 29.77 17.52
N ALA A 93 2.40 29.74 17.51
CA ALA A 93 3.21 30.36 18.57
C ALA A 93 2.99 31.88 18.67
N CYS A 94 2.84 32.57 17.53
CA CYS A 94 2.57 34.01 17.49
C CYS A 94 1.17 34.41 17.97
N ARG A 95 0.17 33.52 17.87
CA ARG A 95 -1.18 33.77 18.39
C ARG A 95 -1.26 33.61 19.90
N GLN A 96 -0.59 32.60 20.47
CA GLN A 96 -0.53 32.39 21.92
C GLN A 96 0.14 33.55 22.66
N MET A 97 1.24 34.10 22.12
CA MET A 97 1.90 35.26 22.70
C MET A 97 1.06 36.55 22.70
N ARG A 98 0.01 36.62 21.87
CA ARG A 98 -0.84 37.81 21.73
C ARG A 98 -2.09 37.77 22.62
N GLU A 99 -2.39 36.61 23.20
CA GLU A 99 -3.51 36.40 24.14
C GLU A 99 -3.07 36.46 25.61
N GLU A 100 -1.77 36.45 25.89
CA GLU A 100 -1.18 36.59 27.24
C GLU A 100 -0.75 38.04 27.60
N GLU A 101 -1.01 39.03 26.73
CA GLU A 101 -0.86 40.48 26.99
C GLU A 101 -2.22 41.16 27.26
#